data_AF-A0A518K5G5-F1
#
_entry.id   AF-A0A518K5G5-F1
#
_cell.length_a   1.000
_cell.length_b   1.000
_cell.length_c   1.000
_cell.angle_alpha   90.00
_cell.angle_beta   90.00
_cell.angle_gamma   90.00
#
_symmetry.space_group_name_H-M   'P 1'
#
loop_
_entity.id
_entity.type
_entity.pdbx_description
1 polymer ?
#
loop_
_entity_poly.entity_id
_entity_poly.type
_entity_poly.pdbx_seq_one_letter_code
_entity_poly.pdbx_strand_id
1 'polypeptide(L)'
;MKAKTLRGSATRPRDVFRDAERRAVTLRKLLKKIEQGKGRELRGVMDDAAKLAETIEHVARWGQTCPAVDVVNVEFQVEAFTSLLEGKVDQIFCVLMS
;
A
#
# COMPACT_ATOMS: atom_id res chain seq x y z
N MET A 1 25.58 -26.15 21.31
CA MET A 1 24.43 -25.66 20.52
C MET A 1 23.67 -24.65 21.37
N LYS A 2 23.67 -23.36 21.02
CA LYS A 2 22.93 -22.32 21.76
C LYS A 2 21.63 -22.03 21.00
N ALA A 3 20.50 -22.21 21.68
CA ALA A 3 19.17 -21.90 21.16
C ALA A 3 19.10 -20.41 20.79
N LYS A 4 18.95 -20.14 19.49
CA LYS A 4 18.71 -18.80 18.96
C LYS A 4 17.23 -18.52 19.20
N THR A 5 16.92 -17.86 20.31
CA THR A 5 15.60 -17.28 20.53
C THR A 5 15.32 -16.31 19.38
N LEU A 6 14.43 -16.72 18.49
CA LEU A 6 13.77 -15.83 17.53
C LEU A 6 12.93 -14.87 18.36
N ARG A 7 13.57 -13.83 18.90
CA ARG A 7 12.86 -12.62 19.32
C ARG A 7 12.14 -12.16 18.06
N GLY A 8 10.82 -12.35 18.03
CA GLY A 8 9.96 -11.61 17.13
C GLY A 8 10.41 -10.16 17.25
N SER A 9 10.95 -9.63 16.16
CA SER A 9 11.17 -8.20 16.04
C SER A 9 9.79 -7.60 16.24
N ALA A 10 9.50 -7.09 17.43
CA ALA A 10 8.27 -6.36 17.70
C ALA A 10 8.38 -5.06 16.90
N THR A 11 8.06 -5.15 15.61
CA THR A 11 7.90 -4.00 14.72
C THR A 11 6.93 -3.09 15.44
N ARG A 12 7.34 -1.86 15.79
CA ARG A 12 6.45 -0.95 16.50
C ARG A 12 5.25 -0.72 15.56
N PRO A 13 4.00 -0.66 16.05
CA PRO A 13 2.84 -0.44 15.19
C PRO A 13 3.00 0.77 14.25
N ARG A 14 3.74 1.78 14.70
CA ARG A 14 4.08 2.98 13.91
C ARG A 14 5.06 2.74 12.76
N ASP A 15 5.93 1.75 12.87
CA ASP A 15 6.86 1.38 11.79
C ASP A 15 6.10 0.70 10.64
N VAL A 16 5.05 -0.08 10.95
CA VAL A 16 4.15 -0.66 9.94
C VAL A 16 3.49 0.42 9.09
N PHE A 17 2.97 1.48 9.72
CA PHE A 17 2.38 2.60 8.99
C PHE A 17 3.39 3.39 8.16
N ARG A 18 4.62 3.57 8.64
CA ARG A 18 5.69 4.22 7.85
C ARG A 18 6.02 3.40 6.60
N ASP A 19 6.09 2.10 6.73
CA ASP A 19 6.37 1.21 5.62
C ASP A 19 5.22 1.18 4.62
N ALA A 20 3.97 1.14 5.10
CA ALA A 20 2.78 1.24 4.25
C ALA A 20 2.75 2.57 3.48
N GLU A 21 2.99 3.71 4.15
CA GLU A 21 3.05 5.03 3.50
C GLU A 21 4.13 5.06 2.40
N ARG A 22 5.35 4.59 2.70
CA ARG A 22 6.47 4.58 1.73
C ARG A 22 6.16 3.73 0.51
N ARG A 23 5.56 2.54 0.71
CA ARG A 23 5.17 1.65 -0.38
C ARG A 23 4.08 2.27 -1.24
N ALA A 24 3.06 2.85 -0.62
CA ALA A 24 1.96 3.51 -1.30
C ALA A 24 2.42 4.71 -2.15
N VAL A 25 3.30 5.57 -1.60
CA VAL A 25 3.95 6.66 -2.34
C VAL A 25 4.72 6.13 -3.55
N THR A 26 5.48 5.05 -3.37
CA THR A 26 6.28 4.45 -4.43
C THR A 26 5.39 3.90 -5.55
N LEU A 27 4.35 3.14 -5.20
CA LEU A 27 3.38 2.60 -6.15
C LEU A 27 2.65 3.70 -6.91
N ARG A 28 2.17 4.75 -6.23
CA ARG A 28 1.51 5.90 -6.87
C ARG A 28 2.42 6.58 -7.90
N LYS A 29 3.71 6.76 -7.58
CA LYS A 29 4.69 7.32 -8.51
C LYS A 29 4.95 6.40 -9.71
N LEU A 30 5.00 5.08 -9.49
CA LEU A 30 5.17 4.11 -10.57
C LEU A 30 3.96 4.08 -11.50
N LEU A 31 2.74 4.02 -10.95
CA LEU A 31 1.50 4.03 -11.73
C LEU A 31 1.40 5.27 -12.64
N LYS A 32 1.71 6.46 -12.10
CA LYS A 32 1.75 7.70 -12.89
C LYS A 32 2.77 7.65 -14.04
N LYS A 33 3.94 7.03 -13.83
CA LYS A 33 4.95 6.86 -14.89
C LYS A 33 4.47 5.89 -15.97
N ILE A 34 3.79 4.81 -15.60
CA ILE A 34 3.25 3.84 -16.57
C ILE A 34 2.11 4.47 -17.36
N GLU A 35 1.23 5.23 -16.71
CA GLU A 35 0.11 5.94 -17.36
C GLU A 35 0.60 6.91 -18.46
N GLN A 36 1.71 7.60 -18.21
CA GLN A 36 2.35 8.49 -19.19
C GLN A 36 2.86 7.75 -20.45
N GLY A 37 3.15 6.45 -20.35
CA GLY A 37 3.72 5.65 -21.44
C GLY A 37 2.72 4.73 -22.18
N LYS A 38 1.60 4.36 -21.55
CA LYS A 38 0.61 3.41 -22.12
C LYS A 38 -0.80 3.97 -21.99
N GLY A 39 -1.13 4.93 -22.84
CA GLY A 39 -2.33 5.76 -22.74
C GLY A 39 -3.51 5.31 -23.61
N ARG A 40 -4.47 4.59 -22.99
CA ARG A 40 -5.94 4.75 -23.11
C ARG A 40 -6.66 3.55 -22.51
N GLU A 41 -6.20 2.35 -22.81
CA GLU A 41 -6.84 1.08 -22.41
C GLU A 41 -6.76 0.83 -20.90
N LEU A 42 -5.70 1.32 -20.26
CA LEU A 42 -5.44 1.12 -18.83
C LEU A 42 -5.88 2.27 -17.93
N ARG A 43 -6.37 3.38 -18.50
CA ARG A 43 -6.60 4.63 -17.75
C ARG A 43 -7.51 4.43 -16.54
N GLY A 44 -8.64 3.73 -16.70
CA GLY A 44 -9.59 3.51 -15.59
C GLY A 44 -9.00 2.70 -14.44
N VAL A 45 -8.32 1.58 -14.75
CA VAL A 45 -7.73 0.71 -13.72
C VAL A 45 -6.51 1.37 -13.07
N MET A 46 -5.71 2.13 -13.83
CA MET A 46 -4.58 2.90 -13.32
C MET A 46 -5.03 4.04 -12.41
N ASP A 47 -6.08 4.77 -12.79
CA ASP A 47 -6.66 5.84 -11.98
C ASP A 47 -7.17 5.28 -10.64
N ASP A 48 -7.88 4.14 -10.66
CA ASP A 48 -8.34 3.45 -9.46
C ASP A 48 -7.17 3.02 -8.56
N ALA A 49 -6.15 2.39 -9.13
CA ALA A 49 -4.95 1.97 -8.40
C ALA A 49 -4.20 3.16 -7.80
N ALA A 50 -4.10 4.28 -8.53
CA ALA A 50 -3.43 5.49 -8.06
C ALA A 50 -4.19 6.15 -6.90
N LYS A 51 -5.54 6.18 -6.97
CA LYS A 51 -6.40 6.67 -5.89
C LYS A 51 -6.31 5.77 -4.65
N LEU A 52 -6.30 4.45 -4.81
CA LEU A 52 -6.12 3.52 -3.70
C LEU A 52 -4.76 3.71 -3.03
N ALA A 53 -3.68 3.85 -3.80
CA ALA A 53 -2.36 4.14 -3.26
C ALA A 53 -2.34 5.49 -2.51
N GLU A 54 -3.01 6.52 -3.01
CA GLU A 54 -3.15 7.80 -2.30
C GLU A 54 -3.96 7.67 -0.99
N THR A 55 -5.02 6.87 -0.98
CA THR A 55 -5.80 6.59 0.23
C THR A 55 -4.94 5.88 1.29
N ILE A 56 -4.18 4.86 0.90
CA ILE A 56 -3.26 4.15 1.81
C ILE A 56 -2.22 5.12 2.36
N GLU A 57 -1.63 5.98 1.53
CA GLU A 57 -0.69 7.02 1.96
C GLU A 57 -1.29 7.91 3.06
N HIS A 58 -2.50 8.43 2.85
CA HIS A 58 -3.17 9.30 3.83
C HIS A 58 -3.51 8.58 5.14
N VAL A 59 -4.08 7.38 5.05
CA VAL A 59 -4.50 6.59 6.22
C VAL A 59 -3.28 6.15 7.03
N ALA A 60 -2.23 5.67 6.36
CA ALA A 60 -0.99 5.28 7.02
C ALA A 60 -0.28 6.48 7.65
N ARG A 61 -0.26 7.66 6.99
CA ARG A 61 0.29 8.88 7.58
C ARG A 61 -0.47 9.25 8.87
N TRP A 62 -1.79 9.17 8.87
CA TRP A 62 -2.58 9.39 10.07
C TRP A 62 -2.27 8.35 11.17
N GLY A 63 -2.19 7.07 10.82
CA GLY A 63 -1.87 5.96 11.73
C GLY A 63 -0.57 6.14 12.52
N GLN A 64 0.41 6.87 11.98
CA GLN A 64 1.66 7.19 12.67
C GLN A 64 1.46 8.11 13.89
N THR A 65 0.37 8.87 13.91
CA THR A 65 0.10 9.93 14.90
C THR A 65 -1.22 9.75 15.64
N CYS A 66 -2.06 8.79 15.24
CA CYS A 66 -3.37 8.59 15.83
C CYS A 66 -3.29 8.10 17.29
N PRO A 67 -4.37 8.30 18.08
CA PRO A 67 -4.52 7.71 19.40
C PRO A 67 -4.39 6.18 19.37
N ALA A 68 -3.87 5.59 20.44
CA ALA A 68 -3.66 4.14 20.53
C ALA A 68 -4.94 3.31 20.34
N VAL A 69 -6.11 3.86 20.71
CA VAL A 69 -7.42 3.23 20.53
C VAL A 69 -7.81 3.08 19.05
N ASP A 70 -7.28 3.93 18.18
CA ASP A 70 -7.60 3.92 16.75
C ASP A 70 -6.63 3.08 15.91
N VAL A 71 -5.45 2.75 16.45
CA VAL A 71 -4.37 2.07 15.73
C VAL A 71 -4.84 0.79 15.04
N VAL A 72 -5.61 -0.05 15.74
CA VAL A 72 -6.10 -1.33 15.20
C VAL A 72 -7.06 -1.11 14.03
N ASN A 73 -7.94 -0.11 14.13
CA ASN A 73 -8.87 0.22 13.05
C ASN A 73 -8.13 0.76 11.82
N VAL A 74 -7.09 1.57 12.05
CA VAL A 74 -6.24 2.09 10.97
C VAL A 74 -5.46 0.97 10.30
N GLU A 75 -4.89 0.05 11.07
CA GLU A 75 -4.19 -1.12 10.55
C GLU A 75 -5.10 -1.96 9.65
N PHE A 76 -6.32 -2.25 10.10
CA PHE A 76 -7.33 -2.95 9.29
C PHE A 76 -7.68 -2.21 8.00
N GLN A 77 -7.84 -0.88 8.05
CA GLN A 77 -8.09 -0.08 6.85
C GLN A 77 -6.92 -0.14 5.85
N VAL A 78 -5.69 -0.02 6.35
CA VAL A 78 -4.48 -0.12 5.50
C VAL A 78 -4.39 -1.48 4.85
N GLU A 79 -4.65 -2.57 5.59
CA GLU A 79 -4.67 -3.93 5.06
C GLU A 79 -5.74 -4.09 3.98
N ALA A 80 -6.98 -3.69 4.27
CA ALA A 80 -8.09 -3.78 3.32
C ALA A 80 -7.82 -3.01 2.01
N PHE A 81 -7.32 -1.78 2.10
CA PHE A 81 -6.97 -1.01 0.92
C PHE A 81 -5.78 -1.59 0.16
N THR A 82 -4.82 -2.20 0.86
CA THR A 82 -3.68 -2.88 0.23
C THR A 82 -4.16 -4.07 -0.59
N SER A 83 -5.05 -4.91 -0.07
CA SER A 83 -5.62 -6.03 -0.84
C SER A 83 -6.40 -5.56 -2.08
N LEU A 84 -7.14 -4.46 -1.97
CA LEU A 84 -7.83 -3.87 -3.13
C LEU A 84 -6.83 -3.34 -4.17
N LEU A 85 -5.73 -2.73 -3.73
CA LEU A 85 -4.69 -2.23 -4.62
C LEU A 85 -3.96 -3.38 -5.34
N GLU A 86 -3.66 -4.48 -4.64
CA GLU A 86 -3.07 -5.69 -5.23
C GLU A 86 -3.95 -6.21 -6.37
N GLY A 87 -5.25 -6.35 -6.15
CA GLY A 87 -6.18 -6.78 -7.22
C GLY A 87 -6.20 -5.85 -8.44
N LYS A 88 -6.06 -4.53 -8.23
CA LYS A 88 -5.97 -3.56 -9.35
C LYS A 88 -4.62 -3.66 -10.08
N VAL A 89 -3.53 -3.88 -9.35
CA VAL A 89 -2.20 -4.09 -9.93
C VAL A 89 -2.17 -5.37 -10.75
N ASP A 90 -2.77 -6.46 -10.26
CA ASP A 90 -2.90 -7.71 -11.00
C ASP A 90 -3.71 -7.52 -12.29
N GLN A 91 -4.81 -6.77 -12.23
CA GLN A 91 -5.58 -6.43 -13.43
C GLN A 91 -4.74 -5.64 -14.45
N ILE A 92 -3.92 -4.69 -14.00
CA ILE A 92 -2.98 -3.96 -14.87
C ILE A 92 -1.98 -4.92 -15.49
N PHE A 93 -1.38 -5.83 -14.70
CA PHE A 93 -0.43 -6.83 -15.22
C PHE A 93 -1.06 -7.75 -16.26
N CYS A 94 -2.27 -8.26 -16.02
CA CYS A 94 -2.99 -9.10 -16.98
C CYS A 94 -3.18 -8.39 -18.33
N VAL A 95 -3.58 -7.11 -18.33
CA VAL A 95 -3.72 -6.33 -19.56
C VAL A 95 -2.37 -6.05 -20.22
N LEU A 96 -1.32 -5.79 -19.45
CA LEU A 96 0.02 -5.51 -20.00
C LEU A 96 0.70 -6.74 -20.62
N MET A 97 0.32 -7.94 -20.20
CA MET A 97 0.87 -9.22 -20.65
C MET A 97 0.00 -9.92 -21.70
N SER A 98 -1.19 -9.38 -21.98
CA SER A 98 -2.07 -9.79 -23.07
C SER A 98 -1.62 -9.13 -24.37
#